data_AF-A0A5D3FKL0-F1
#
_entry.id   AF-A0A5D3FKL0-F1
#
_cell.length_a   1.000
_cell.length_b   1.000
_cell.length_c   1.000
_cell.angle_alpha   90.00
_cell.angle_beta   90.00
_cell.angle_gamma   90.00
#
_symmetry.space_group_name_H-M   'P 1'
#
loop_
_entity.id
_entity.type
_entity.pdbx_description
1 polymer ?
#
loop_
_entity_poly.entity_id
_entity_poly.type
_entity_poly.pdbx_seq_one_letter_code
_entity_poly.pdbx_strand_id
1 'polypeptide(L)'
;MNEEIRPRPVFDPGVPGDDRAVLAAAPERLVPACRPAPPPPRLRPATVVARLLWIPAFAFFYGVLPGGWLRLFLLASLDGDDLVGGAARWGRAPVVAMMVTPALQILLLLLGQDEAAFLLAAASFSGWTIGALRYVREPAAARAAREHHGSYLLPGDFDGPAARLLVRAQRAVDAVLGSRSHGAGLLDDVNNTVVLPRQEWEIACALAEHTRLRRERLAQQPERLSPRVRALLEPQDRALAASVRSVTGRIEALEAYARRAGEADDAYHESCVLQGLPEQNARYRDLLASTVGDEMAGAEIRGMADDARHAERALRDRVTSALRAGHDLTLPGE
;
A
#
# COMPACT_ATOMS: atom_id res chain seq x y z
N MET A 1 -0.91 -6.35 24.29
CA MET A 1 -0.67 -4.92 24.01
C MET A 1 -1.40 -4.63 22.71
N ASN A 2 -2.53 -3.91 22.73
CA ASN A 2 -3.36 -3.67 21.55
C ASN A 2 -2.53 -3.05 20.42
N GLU A 3 -2.68 -3.56 19.20
CA GLU A 3 -2.05 -3.00 17.99
C GLU A 3 -2.39 -1.52 17.80
N GLU A 4 -3.52 -1.07 18.35
CA GLU A 4 -4.05 0.29 18.31
C GLU A 4 -3.14 1.40 18.88
N ILE A 5 -2.10 1.04 19.67
CA ILE A 5 -1.19 2.00 20.32
C ILE A 5 0.21 1.99 19.67
N ARG A 6 0.46 1.17 18.65
CA ARG A 6 1.79 1.09 18.04
C ARG A 6 1.95 2.17 16.96
N PRO A 7 2.84 3.17 17.15
CA PRO A 7 3.08 4.17 16.11
C PRO A 7 3.69 3.52 14.86
N ARG A 8 3.49 4.12 13.68
CA ARG A 8 4.24 3.72 12.47
C ARG A 8 5.69 4.23 12.57
N PRO A 9 6.66 3.59 11.89
CA PRO A 9 8.00 4.16 11.73
C PRO A 9 7.95 5.59 11.17
N VAL A 10 8.76 6.48 11.73
CA VAL A 10 8.87 7.88 11.29
C VAL A 10 10.23 8.06 10.64
N PHE A 11 10.27 8.69 9.48
CA PHE A 11 11.50 8.92 8.71
C PHE A 11 11.80 10.41 8.64
N ASP A 12 13.08 10.77 8.72
CA ASP A 12 13.51 12.15 8.52
C ASP A 12 13.16 12.61 7.09
N PRO A 13 12.43 13.73 6.92
CA PRO A 13 12.13 14.30 5.62
C PRO A 13 13.37 14.63 4.78
N GLY A 14 14.54 14.81 5.40
CA GLY A 14 15.82 15.01 4.73
C GLY A 14 16.41 13.76 4.06
N VAL A 15 15.92 12.56 4.40
CA VAL A 15 16.32 11.32 3.71
C VAL A 15 15.70 11.29 2.31
N PRO A 16 16.48 11.00 1.25
CA PRO A 16 15.97 10.90 -0.12
C PRO A 16 14.75 9.98 -0.24
N GLY A 17 13.81 10.34 -1.13
CA GLY A 17 12.55 9.61 -1.29
C GLY A 17 12.73 8.13 -1.65
N ASP A 18 13.70 7.83 -2.53
CA ASP A 18 14.02 6.46 -2.95
C ASP A 18 14.51 5.61 -1.77
N ASP A 19 15.39 6.16 -0.94
CA ASP A 19 15.90 5.49 0.25
C ASP A 19 14.80 5.28 1.29
N ARG A 20 13.90 6.27 1.46
CA ARG A 20 12.74 6.15 2.35
C ARG A 20 11.80 5.04 1.93
N ALA A 21 11.52 4.91 0.64
CA ALA A 21 10.69 3.82 0.10
C ALA A 21 11.35 2.46 0.35
N VAL A 22 12.67 2.36 0.16
CA VAL A 22 13.45 1.15 0.43
C VAL A 22 13.43 0.79 1.93
N LEU A 23 13.54 1.77 2.82
CA LEU A 23 13.47 1.57 4.27
C LEU A 23 12.07 1.14 4.71
N ALA A 24 11.03 1.78 4.17
CA ALA A 24 9.62 1.48 4.47
C ALA A 24 9.20 0.08 3.99
N ALA A 25 9.79 -0.40 2.88
CA ALA A 25 9.49 -1.72 2.33
C ALA A 25 10.08 -2.90 3.13
N ALA A 26 11.07 -2.65 4.00
CA ALA A 26 11.76 -3.69 4.77
C ALA A 26 11.93 -3.30 6.26
N PRO A 27 10.82 -3.05 6.99
CA PRO A 27 10.86 -2.59 8.38
C PRO A 27 11.56 -3.58 9.32
N GLU A 28 11.57 -4.87 8.99
CA GLU A 28 12.22 -5.93 9.76
C GLU A 28 13.76 -5.81 9.80
N ARG A 29 14.34 -5.00 8.91
CA ARG A 29 15.79 -4.74 8.84
C ARG A 29 16.21 -3.48 9.56
N LEU A 30 15.25 -2.67 10.01
CA LEU A 30 15.52 -1.44 10.72
C LEU A 30 15.88 -1.73 12.18
N VAL A 31 16.84 -0.97 12.70
CA VAL A 31 17.26 -1.07 14.10
C VAL A 31 16.80 0.19 14.82
N PRO A 32 16.16 0.10 16.01
CA PRO A 32 15.72 1.28 16.75
C PRO A 32 16.90 2.22 17.01
N ALA A 33 16.70 3.52 16.87
CA ALA A 33 17.76 4.52 17.03
C ALA A 33 18.38 4.49 18.44
N CYS A 34 17.66 3.98 19.45
CA CYS A 34 18.18 3.77 20.80
C CYS A 34 19.20 2.64 20.92
N ARG A 35 19.47 1.88 19.84
CA ARG A 35 20.45 0.81 19.77
C ARG A 35 21.64 1.21 18.89
N PRO A 36 22.80 0.58 19.05
CA PRO A 36 23.94 0.84 18.17
C PRO A 36 23.58 0.51 16.72
N ALA A 37 24.15 1.29 15.79
CA ALA A 37 23.95 1.10 14.37
C ALA A 37 24.29 -0.35 13.95
N PRO A 38 23.55 -0.91 12.98
CA PRO A 38 23.84 -2.25 12.47
C PRO A 38 25.29 -2.29 11.95
N PRO A 39 26.11 -3.25 12.39
CA PRO A 39 27.49 -3.33 11.97
C PRO A 39 27.58 -3.58 10.46
N PRO A 40 28.59 -3.04 9.77
CA PRO A 40 28.78 -3.34 8.36
C PRO A 40 28.93 -4.86 8.18
N PRO A 41 28.40 -5.43 7.09
CA PRO A 41 28.56 -6.85 6.82
C PRO A 41 30.05 -7.16 6.75
N ARG A 42 30.54 -7.94 7.72
CA ARG A 42 31.92 -8.45 7.73
C ARG A 42 32.03 -9.55 6.69
N LEU A 43 32.05 -9.15 5.42
CA LEU A 43 32.44 -10.05 4.34
C LEU A 43 33.95 -10.30 4.50
N ARG A 44 34.31 -11.46 5.07
CA ARG A 44 35.72 -11.84 5.14
C ARG A 44 36.27 -11.83 3.70
N PRO A 45 37.47 -11.27 3.44
CA PRO A 45 38.05 -11.24 2.11
C PRO A 45 38.17 -12.65 1.52
N ALA A 46 38.44 -13.65 2.37
CA ALA A 46 38.39 -15.07 1.99
C ALA A 46 37.00 -15.52 1.50
N THR A 47 35.90 -15.02 2.08
CA THR A 47 34.53 -15.33 1.64
C THR A 47 34.18 -14.58 0.36
N VAL A 48 34.70 -13.36 0.16
CA VAL A 48 34.53 -12.61 -1.09
C VAL A 48 35.29 -13.29 -2.22
N VAL A 49 36.55 -13.67 -1.99
CA VAL A 49 37.41 -14.41 -2.93
C VAL A 49 36.85 -15.80 -3.19
N ALA A 50 36.41 -16.53 -2.15
CA ALA A 50 35.75 -17.81 -2.32
C ALA A 50 34.48 -17.67 -3.15
N ARG A 51 33.63 -16.66 -2.90
CA ARG A 51 32.45 -16.39 -3.74
C ARG A 51 32.85 -16.01 -5.16
N LEU A 52 33.82 -15.11 -5.36
CA LEU A 52 34.31 -14.69 -6.68
C LEU A 52 34.99 -15.80 -7.48
N LEU A 53 35.54 -16.84 -6.84
CA LEU A 53 36.14 -17.99 -7.50
C LEU A 53 35.13 -19.13 -7.69
N TRP A 54 34.38 -19.49 -6.64
CA TRP A 54 33.40 -20.56 -6.71
C TRP A 54 32.23 -20.20 -7.62
N ILE A 55 31.72 -18.96 -7.62
CA ILE A 55 30.58 -18.58 -8.46
C ILE A 55 30.86 -18.77 -9.97
N PRO A 56 31.97 -18.26 -10.54
CA PRO A 56 32.29 -18.52 -11.95
C PRO A 56 32.75 -19.95 -12.20
N ALA A 57 33.42 -20.62 -11.25
CA ALA A 57 33.72 -22.04 -11.38
C ALA A 57 32.44 -22.90 -11.44
N PHE A 58 31.45 -22.59 -10.61
CA PHE A 58 30.13 -23.23 -10.58
C PHE A 58 29.36 -22.91 -11.86
N ALA A 59 29.31 -21.65 -12.28
CA ALA A 59 28.61 -21.25 -13.49
C ALA A 59 29.24 -21.87 -14.75
N PHE A 60 30.58 -21.98 -14.82
CA PHE A 60 31.29 -22.71 -15.87
C PHE A 60 30.96 -24.21 -15.82
N PHE A 61 30.92 -24.81 -14.63
CA PHE A 61 30.56 -26.22 -14.43
C PHE A 61 29.13 -26.54 -14.85
N TYR A 62 28.16 -25.66 -14.57
CA TYR A 62 26.75 -25.82 -14.95
C TYR A 62 26.49 -25.54 -16.42
N GLY A 63 27.19 -24.58 -17.02
CA GLY A 63 27.00 -24.21 -18.43
C GLY A 63 27.72 -25.13 -19.41
N VAL A 64 28.85 -25.74 -19.04
CA VAL A 64 29.75 -26.38 -20.02
C VAL A 64 29.83 -27.91 -19.89
N LEU A 65 29.60 -28.50 -18.72
CA LEU A 65 29.80 -29.94 -18.50
C LEU A 65 28.49 -30.67 -18.16
N PRO A 66 27.82 -31.28 -19.15
CA PRO A 66 26.68 -32.14 -18.89
C PRO A 66 27.18 -33.41 -18.17
N GLY A 67 26.91 -33.55 -16.87
CA GLY A 67 27.06 -34.82 -16.15
C GLY A 67 28.07 -34.88 -14.98
N GLY A 68 28.73 -33.79 -14.60
CA GLY A 68 29.72 -33.81 -13.50
C GLY A 68 29.16 -33.98 -12.07
N TRP A 69 27.83 -33.86 -11.90
CA TRP A 69 27.24 -33.61 -10.58
C TRP A 69 26.89 -34.85 -9.73
N LEU A 70 26.66 -36.03 -10.33
CA LEU A 70 26.27 -37.19 -9.52
C LEU A 70 27.38 -37.65 -8.56
N ARG A 71 28.65 -37.45 -8.92
CA ARG A 71 29.81 -37.86 -8.09
C ARG A 71 30.19 -36.83 -7.03
N LEU A 72 30.03 -35.53 -7.31
CA LEU A 72 30.40 -34.46 -6.38
C LEU A 72 29.37 -34.28 -5.25
N PHE A 73 28.07 -34.46 -5.51
CA PHE A 73 27.06 -34.51 -4.44
C PHE A 73 27.33 -35.69 -3.48
N LEU A 74 27.79 -36.83 -3.99
CA LEU A 74 28.13 -37.99 -3.16
C LEU A 74 29.36 -37.76 -2.27
N LEU A 75 30.31 -36.92 -2.71
CA LEU A 75 31.53 -36.60 -1.97
C LEU A 75 31.38 -35.39 -1.03
N ALA A 76 30.53 -34.41 -1.37
CA ALA A 76 30.29 -33.21 -0.56
C ALA A 76 29.14 -33.38 0.47
N SER A 77 28.33 -34.43 0.36
CA SER A 77 27.23 -34.73 1.30
C SER A 77 27.72 -35.23 2.68
N LEU A 78 29.03 -35.31 2.93
CA LEU A 78 29.57 -35.86 4.16
C LEU A 78 30.09 -34.83 5.17
N ASP A 79 30.03 -33.50 4.93
CA ASP A 79 30.70 -32.59 5.88
C ASP A 79 30.17 -31.14 5.99
N GLY A 80 28.86 -30.88 5.89
CA GLY A 80 28.37 -29.51 6.11
C GLY A 80 26.86 -29.34 6.29
N ASP A 81 26.43 -29.30 7.55
CA ASP A 81 25.06 -28.98 8.00
C ASP A 81 24.68 -27.50 7.74
N ASP A 82 24.48 -27.06 6.50
CA ASP A 82 23.58 -25.90 6.22
C ASP A 82 23.24 -25.60 4.74
N LEU A 83 23.57 -26.46 3.76
CA LEU A 83 23.32 -26.12 2.35
C LEU A 83 21.83 -26.11 1.98
N VAL A 84 21.03 -26.97 2.62
CA VAL A 84 19.58 -27.08 2.35
C VAL A 84 18.82 -25.86 2.86
N GLY A 85 19.24 -25.29 4.00
CA GLY A 85 18.67 -24.03 4.53
C GLY A 85 18.99 -22.83 3.64
N GLY A 86 20.18 -22.83 3.02
CA GLY A 86 20.59 -21.83 2.03
C GLY A 86 19.76 -21.89 0.73
N ALA A 87 19.51 -23.08 0.19
CA ALA A 87 18.77 -23.26 -1.06
C ALA A 87 17.28 -22.89 -0.94
N ALA A 88 16.66 -23.13 0.23
CA ALA A 88 15.26 -22.76 0.48
C ALA A 88 15.01 -21.24 0.44
N ARG A 89 16.03 -20.42 0.70
CA ARG A 89 15.95 -18.95 0.62
C ARG A 89 15.98 -18.38 -0.81
N TRP A 90 16.35 -19.18 -1.80
CA TRP A 90 16.50 -18.72 -3.19
C TRP A 90 15.17 -18.71 -3.95
N GLY A 91 14.10 -19.27 -3.37
CA GLY A 91 12.81 -19.42 -4.02
C GLY A 91 12.76 -20.64 -4.94
N ARG A 92 11.55 -21.11 -5.27
CA ARG A 92 11.34 -22.34 -6.06
C ARG A 92 11.84 -22.23 -7.49
N ALA A 93 11.76 -21.03 -8.09
CA ALA A 93 12.09 -20.79 -9.49
C ALA A 93 13.57 -21.09 -9.85
N PRO A 94 14.60 -20.58 -9.13
CA PRO A 94 15.98 -20.91 -9.46
C PRO A 94 16.34 -22.39 -9.22
N VAL A 95 15.71 -23.06 -8.26
CA VAL A 95 15.89 -24.50 -8.04
C VAL A 95 15.34 -25.30 -9.23
N VAL A 96 14.15 -24.95 -9.71
CA VAL A 96 13.56 -25.58 -10.90
C VAL A 96 14.41 -25.30 -12.15
N ALA A 97 14.87 -24.05 -12.33
CA ALA A 97 15.78 -23.71 -13.42
C ALA A 97 17.09 -24.52 -13.37
N MET A 98 17.67 -24.73 -12.17
CA MET A 98 18.85 -25.59 -12.01
C MET A 98 18.62 -27.05 -12.41
N MET A 99 17.41 -27.57 -12.26
CA MET A 99 17.10 -28.96 -12.64
C MET A 99 16.77 -29.11 -14.12
N VAL A 100 16.05 -28.13 -14.69
CA VAL A 100 15.52 -28.22 -16.06
C VAL A 100 16.56 -27.83 -17.10
N THR A 101 17.38 -26.80 -16.84
CA THR A 101 18.38 -26.30 -17.80
C THR A 101 19.38 -27.37 -18.27
N PRO A 102 19.98 -28.21 -17.40
CA PRO A 102 20.92 -29.24 -17.84
C PRO A 102 20.25 -30.34 -18.66
N ALA A 103 19.02 -30.74 -18.31
CA ALA A 103 18.26 -31.74 -19.06
C ALA A 103 17.91 -31.24 -20.47
N LEU A 104 17.51 -29.97 -20.58
CA LEU A 104 17.24 -29.32 -21.86
C LEU A 104 18.52 -29.18 -22.70
N GLN A 105 19.65 -28.85 -22.07
CA GLN A 105 20.93 -28.75 -22.75
C GLN A 105 21.41 -30.10 -23.31
N ILE A 106 21.28 -31.19 -22.54
CA ILE A 106 21.58 -32.55 -23.01
C ILE A 106 20.67 -32.94 -24.18
N LEU A 107 19.38 -32.61 -24.09
CA LEU A 107 18.44 -32.89 -25.16
C LEU A 107 18.80 -32.15 -26.46
N LEU A 108 19.17 -30.87 -26.37
CA LEU A 108 19.61 -30.07 -27.52
C LEU A 108 20.88 -30.65 -28.18
N LEU A 109 21.84 -31.11 -27.38
CA LEU A 109 23.03 -31.78 -27.88
C LEU A 109 22.71 -33.12 -28.56
N LEU A 110 21.79 -33.92 -28.00
CA LEU A 110 21.33 -35.17 -28.62
C LEU A 110 20.58 -34.95 -29.95
N LEU A 111 19.94 -33.78 -30.10
CA LEU A 111 19.27 -33.34 -31.33
C LEU A 111 20.23 -32.69 -32.35
N GLY A 112 21.53 -32.61 -32.05
CA GLY A 112 22.54 -31.95 -32.91
C GLY A 112 22.36 -30.43 -33.02
N GLN A 113 21.70 -29.81 -32.03
CA GLN A 113 21.44 -28.37 -31.97
C GLN A 113 22.52 -27.67 -31.12
N ASP A 114 23.78 -27.79 -31.55
CA ASP A 114 24.96 -27.40 -30.79
C ASP A 114 24.97 -25.89 -30.47
N GLU A 115 24.55 -25.06 -31.44
CA GLU A 115 24.43 -23.61 -31.29
C GLU A 115 23.38 -23.23 -30.24
N ALA A 116 22.22 -23.90 -30.22
CA ALA A 116 21.17 -23.64 -29.25
C ALA A 116 21.58 -24.07 -27.84
N ALA A 117 22.29 -25.20 -27.73
CA ALA A 117 22.86 -25.66 -26.46
C ALA A 117 23.88 -24.65 -25.91
N PHE A 118 24.73 -24.09 -26.77
CA PHE A 118 25.69 -23.06 -26.40
C PHE A 118 25.01 -21.75 -25.94
N LEU A 119 24.00 -21.27 -26.67
CA LEU A 119 23.25 -20.07 -26.29
C LEU A 119 22.52 -20.23 -24.95
N LEU A 120 21.92 -21.41 -24.69
CA LEU A 120 21.28 -21.72 -23.42
C LEU A 120 22.29 -21.71 -22.26
N ALA A 121 23.48 -22.27 -22.47
CA ALA A 121 24.56 -22.25 -21.50
C ALA A 121 25.05 -20.83 -21.21
N ALA A 122 25.27 -20.02 -22.25
CA ALA A 122 25.71 -18.63 -22.11
C ALA A 122 24.67 -17.75 -21.39
N ALA A 123 23.39 -17.90 -21.72
CA ALA A 123 22.29 -17.20 -21.05
C ALA A 123 22.17 -17.62 -19.57
N SER A 124 22.30 -18.91 -19.29
CA SER A 124 22.25 -19.45 -17.92
C SER A 124 23.44 -18.98 -17.09
N PHE A 125 24.65 -18.99 -17.65
CA PHE A 125 25.86 -18.46 -17.04
C PHE A 125 25.71 -16.97 -16.71
N SER A 126 25.20 -16.19 -17.66
CA SER A 126 24.97 -14.75 -17.49
C SER A 126 23.92 -14.46 -16.42
N GLY A 127 22.80 -15.19 -16.42
CA GLY A 127 21.78 -15.08 -15.38
C GLY A 127 22.31 -15.44 -13.99
N TRP A 128 23.12 -16.51 -13.89
CA TRP A 128 23.74 -16.97 -12.65
C TRP A 128 24.77 -15.97 -12.13
N THR A 129 25.67 -15.49 -12.97
CA THR A 129 26.69 -14.50 -12.58
C THR A 129 26.07 -13.19 -12.11
N ILE A 130 25.03 -12.71 -12.80
CA ILE A 130 24.27 -11.51 -12.37
C ILE A 130 23.55 -11.77 -11.04
N GLY A 131 22.87 -12.90 -10.90
CA GLY A 131 22.15 -13.27 -9.67
C GLY A 131 23.08 -13.43 -8.46
N ALA A 132 24.23 -14.06 -8.68
CA ALA A 132 25.23 -14.27 -7.66
C ALA A 132 25.94 -12.95 -7.28
N LEU A 133 26.24 -12.07 -8.25
CA LEU A 133 26.76 -10.72 -7.97
C LEU A 133 25.77 -9.89 -7.13
N ARG A 134 24.46 -10.01 -7.39
CA ARG A 134 23.41 -9.42 -6.55
C ARG A 134 23.40 -9.99 -5.14
N TYR A 135 23.68 -11.29 -4.95
CA TYR A 135 23.74 -11.94 -3.65
C TYR A 135 25.01 -11.57 -2.84
N VAL A 136 26.10 -11.23 -3.52
CA VAL A 136 27.32 -10.72 -2.86
C VAL A 136 27.14 -9.27 -2.39
N ARG A 137 26.34 -8.47 -3.10
CA ARG A 137 26.06 -7.09 -2.71
C ARG A 137 25.19 -7.03 -1.46
N GLU A 138 25.53 -6.14 -0.53
CA GLU A 138 24.67 -5.80 0.60
C GLU A 138 23.29 -5.38 0.06
N PRO A 139 22.18 -5.98 0.55
CA PRO A 139 20.85 -5.58 0.11
C PRO A 139 20.64 -4.08 0.30
N ALA A 140 20.04 -3.40 -0.68
CA ALA A 140 19.85 -1.95 -0.65
C ALA A 140 19.20 -1.47 0.66
N ALA A 141 18.19 -2.20 1.17
CA ALA A 141 17.56 -1.90 2.46
C ALA A 141 18.47 -2.03 3.68
N ALA A 142 19.37 -3.02 3.69
CA ALA A 142 20.32 -3.18 4.81
C ALA A 142 21.37 -2.05 4.80
N ARG A 143 21.84 -1.70 3.59
CA ARG A 143 22.74 -0.57 3.37
C ARG A 143 22.09 0.75 3.78
N ALA A 144 20.89 1.03 3.29
CA ALA A 144 20.12 2.23 3.63
C ALA A 144 19.84 2.31 5.13
N ALA A 145 19.45 1.20 5.78
CA ALA A 145 19.19 1.16 7.22
C ALA A 145 20.43 1.50 8.05
N ARG A 146 21.63 1.17 7.54
CA ARG A 146 22.92 1.49 8.15
C ARG A 146 23.35 2.92 7.88
N GLU A 147 23.27 3.36 6.63
CA GLU A 147 23.68 4.71 6.21
C GLU A 147 22.81 5.80 6.84
N HIS A 148 21.50 5.54 6.96
CA HIS A 148 20.54 6.47 7.54
C HIS A 148 20.16 6.10 8.98
N HIS A 149 20.97 5.31 9.69
CA HIS A 149 20.72 4.98 11.09
C HIS A 149 20.72 6.26 11.96
N GLY A 150 19.64 6.49 12.69
CA GLY A 150 19.40 7.73 13.44
C GLY A 150 18.57 8.77 12.68
N SER A 151 18.38 8.59 11.37
CA SER A 151 17.46 9.39 10.53
C SER A 151 16.10 8.72 10.34
N TYR A 152 15.79 7.72 11.17
CA TYR A 152 14.48 7.11 11.31
C TYR A 152 14.25 6.67 12.76
N LEU A 153 12.98 6.64 13.18
CA LEU A 153 12.55 6.25 14.52
C LEU A 153 11.56 5.11 14.42
N LEU A 154 11.75 4.08 15.25
CA LEU A 154 10.93 2.89 15.30
C LEU A 154 10.05 2.87 16.55
N PRO A 155 8.99 2.03 16.59
CA PRO A 155 8.13 1.92 17.78
C PRO A 155 8.87 1.57 19.07
N GLY A 156 10.03 0.91 18.97
CA GLY A 156 10.88 0.57 20.12
C GLY A 156 11.61 1.77 20.75
N ASP A 157 11.70 2.89 20.04
CA ASP A 157 12.33 4.13 20.53
C ASP A 157 11.42 4.91 21.49
N PHE A 158 10.14 4.54 21.57
CA PHE A 158 9.13 5.21 22.39
C PHE A 158 8.68 4.35 23.56
N ASP A 159 8.46 4.97 24.72
CA ASP A 159 7.73 4.34 25.81
C ASP A 159 6.20 4.53 25.65
N GLY A 160 5.40 3.87 26.49
CA GLY A 160 3.94 3.87 26.37
C GLY A 160 3.30 5.27 26.25
N PRO A 161 3.64 6.24 27.13
CA PRO A 161 3.15 7.61 27.00
C PRO A 161 3.58 8.32 25.71
N ALA A 162 4.86 8.20 25.31
CA ALA A 162 5.35 8.81 24.09
C ALA A 162 4.70 8.20 22.83
N ALA A 163 4.54 6.88 22.80
CA ALA A 163 3.89 6.16 21.71
C ALA A 163 2.45 6.64 21.48
N ARG A 164 1.67 6.84 22.56
CA ARG A 164 0.29 7.37 22.46
C ARG A 164 0.24 8.78 21.88
N LEU A 165 1.15 9.66 22.29
CA LEU A 165 1.25 11.02 21.75
C LEU A 165 1.65 11.00 20.27
N LEU A 166 2.59 10.13 19.88
CA LEU A 166 3.00 10.01 18.49
C LEU A 166 1.85 9.49 17.60
N VAL A 167 1.10 8.48 18.04
CA VAL A 167 -0.07 7.99 17.29
C VAL A 167 -1.11 9.09 17.06
N ARG A 168 -1.33 9.96 18.06
CA ARG A 168 -2.22 11.13 17.92
C ARG A 168 -1.73 12.10 16.85
N ALA A 169 -0.44 12.45 16.89
CA ALA A 169 0.18 13.32 15.89
C ALA A 169 0.08 12.71 14.48
N GLN A 170 0.37 11.42 14.34
CA GLN A 170 0.29 10.68 13.08
C GLN A 170 -1.13 10.70 12.49
N ARG A 171 -2.14 10.41 13.32
CA ARG A 171 -3.55 10.48 12.90
C ARG A 171 -3.96 11.89 12.46
N ALA A 172 -3.51 12.93 13.15
CA ALA A 172 -3.80 14.30 12.78
C ALA A 172 -3.17 14.67 11.42
N VAL A 173 -1.90 14.29 11.21
CA VAL A 173 -1.21 14.50 9.92
C VAL A 173 -1.90 13.72 8.80
N ASP A 174 -2.21 12.45 9.02
CA ASP A 174 -2.89 11.60 8.04
C ASP A 174 -4.29 12.12 7.69
N ALA A 175 -5.02 12.66 8.68
CA ALA A 175 -6.34 13.26 8.46
C ALA A 175 -6.26 14.52 7.57
N VAL A 176 -5.24 15.36 7.74
CA VAL A 176 -5.05 16.54 6.86
C VAL A 176 -4.63 16.11 5.46
N LEU A 177 -3.60 15.25 5.35
CA LEU A 177 -3.08 14.80 4.06
C LEU A 177 -4.07 13.92 3.28
N GLY A 178 -4.99 13.25 3.97
CA GLY A 178 -6.07 12.47 3.36
C GLY A 178 -7.34 13.26 3.05
N SER A 179 -7.41 14.54 3.42
CA SER A 179 -8.61 15.36 3.23
C SER A 179 -8.86 15.68 1.76
N ARG A 180 -10.14 15.70 1.36
CA ARG A 180 -10.55 15.99 -0.03
C ARG A 180 -10.24 17.42 -0.43
N SER A 181 -10.36 18.36 0.50
CA SER A 181 -10.02 19.77 0.33
C SER A 181 -8.53 19.97 0.08
N HIS A 182 -7.65 19.21 0.74
CA HIS A 182 -6.23 19.18 0.42
C HIS A 182 -5.98 18.63 -0.99
N GLY A 183 -6.57 17.48 -1.34
CA GLY A 183 -6.43 16.91 -2.68
C GLY A 183 -7.01 17.78 -3.81
N ALA A 184 -7.98 18.64 -3.48
CA ALA A 184 -8.56 19.64 -4.40
C ALA A 184 -7.76 20.95 -4.46
N GLY A 185 -6.63 21.06 -3.73
CA GLY A 185 -5.78 22.27 -3.71
C GLY A 185 -6.38 23.47 -2.97
N LEU A 186 -7.41 23.24 -2.14
CA LEU A 186 -8.06 24.30 -1.35
C LEU A 186 -7.29 24.62 -0.06
N LEU A 187 -6.48 23.68 0.41
CA LEU A 187 -5.48 23.90 1.46
C LEU A 187 -4.12 24.15 0.81
N ASP A 188 -3.23 24.84 1.52
CA ASP A 188 -1.87 25.15 1.07
C ASP A 188 -1.05 23.86 0.87
N ASP A 189 -1.12 23.32 -0.34
CA ASP A 189 -0.67 21.96 -0.70
C ASP A 189 0.84 21.77 -0.53
N VAL A 190 1.62 22.78 -0.98
CA VAL A 190 3.08 22.78 -0.85
C VAL A 190 3.49 22.84 0.61
N ASN A 191 2.82 23.66 1.40
CA ASN A 191 3.13 23.82 2.81
C ASN A 191 2.73 22.57 3.60
N ASN A 192 1.57 21.97 3.32
CA ASN A 192 1.12 20.74 3.98
C ASN A 192 2.05 19.55 3.68
N THR A 193 2.41 19.34 2.41
CA THR A 193 3.22 18.18 1.99
C THR A 193 4.67 18.26 2.50
N VAL A 194 5.19 19.47 2.75
CA VAL A 194 6.57 19.66 3.25
C VAL A 194 6.63 19.86 4.76
N VAL A 195 5.73 20.66 5.33
CA VAL A 195 5.79 21.05 6.74
C VAL A 195 5.19 19.98 7.64
N LEU A 196 4.10 19.30 7.27
CA LEU A 196 3.50 18.29 8.14
C LEU A 196 4.44 17.10 8.39
N PRO A 197 5.12 16.52 7.38
CA PRO A 197 6.13 15.48 7.65
C PRO A 197 7.31 15.99 8.49
N ARG A 198 7.72 17.26 8.34
CA ARG A 198 8.73 17.90 9.20
C ARG A 198 8.26 17.99 10.65
N GLN A 199 7.03 18.42 10.87
CA GLN A 199 6.45 18.52 12.20
C GLN A 199 6.29 17.14 12.85
N GLU A 200 5.85 16.12 12.10
CA GLU A 200 5.78 14.73 12.58
C GLU A 200 7.17 14.25 13.04
N TRP A 201 8.20 14.47 12.22
CA TRP A 201 9.57 14.10 12.55
C TRP A 201 10.10 14.81 13.80
N GLU A 202 9.95 16.13 13.89
CA GLU A 202 10.39 16.90 15.07
C GLU A 202 9.68 16.48 16.36
N ILE A 203 8.38 16.20 16.29
CA ILE A 203 7.61 15.66 17.41
C ILE A 203 8.14 14.28 17.79
N ALA A 204 8.37 13.40 16.81
CA ALA A 204 8.92 12.07 17.04
C ALA A 204 10.31 12.14 17.70
N CYS A 205 11.22 12.99 17.22
CA CYS A 205 12.53 13.20 17.85
C CYS A 205 12.40 13.65 19.30
N ALA A 206 11.54 14.64 19.58
CA ALA A 206 11.34 15.13 20.95
C ALA A 206 10.77 14.04 21.88
N LEU A 207 9.81 13.23 21.40
CA LEU A 207 9.21 12.14 22.17
C LEU A 207 10.19 10.97 22.41
N ALA A 208 11.05 10.66 21.44
CA ALA A 208 12.13 9.68 21.59
C ALA A 208 13.13 10.16 22.64
N GLU A 209 13.49 11.44 22.62
CA GLU A 209 14.38 12.05 23.61
C GLU A 209 13.75 12.05 25.01
N HIS A 210 12.46 12.38 25.14
CA HIS A 210 11.75 12.26 26.42
C HIS A 210 11.74 10.82 26.94
N THR A 211 11.64 9.83 26.05
CA THR A 211 11.72 8.41 26.42
C THR A 211 13.11 8.06 26.93
N ARG A 212 14.17 8.52 26.23
CA ARG A 212 15.56 8.32 26.64
C ARG A 212 15.83 8.92 28.03
N LEU A 213 15.47 10.20 28.24
CA LEU A 213 15.66 10.89 29.52
C LEU A 213 14.90 10.20 30.67
N ARG A 214 13.68 9.70 30.42
CA ARG A 214 12.93 8.91 31.41
C ARG A 214 13.62 7.58 31.74
N ARG A 215 14.14 6.87 30.74
CA ARG A 215 14.91 5.62 30.95
C ARG A 215 16.18 5.88 31.76
N GLU A 216 16.92 6.96 31.45
CA GLU A 216 18.10 7.37 32.22
C GLU A 216 17.73 7.71 33.67
N ARG A 217 16.63 8.43 33.88
CA ARG A 217 16.16 8.74 35.23
C ARG A 217 15.76 7.49 36.02
N LEU A 218 15.09 6.53 35.39
CA LEU A 218 14.77 5.25 36.04
C LEU A 218 16.05 4.47 36.40
N ALA A 219 17.06 4.48 35.53
CA ALA A 219 18.33 3.80 35.77
C ALA A 219 19.11 4.38 36.97
N GLN A 220 18.93 5.66 37.29
CA GLN A 220 19.53 6.31 38.47
C GLN A 220 18.91 5.85 39.81
N GLN A 221 17.79 5.12 39.79
CA GLN A 221 17.10 4.62 40.99
C GLN A 221 16.84 5.72 42.04
N PRO A 222 16.10 6.79 41.69
CA PRO A 222 15.95 7.99 42.52
C PRO A 222 15.38 7.75 43.93
N GLU A 223 14.66 6.65 44.11
CA GLU A 223 14.14 6.21 45.41
C GLU A 223 15.23 5.81 46.41
N ARG A 224 16.39 5.36 45.90
CA ARG A 224 17.55 4.98 46.72
C ARG A 224 18.47 6.16 47.03
N LEU A 225 18.24 7.31 46.40
CA LEU A 225 19.05 8.52 46.61
C LEU A 225 18.59 9.26 47.87
N SER A 226 19.53 9.94 48.52
CA SER A 226 19.20 10.81 49.66
C SER A 226 18.30 11.98 49.22
N PRO A 227 17.48 12.56 50.12
CA PRO A 227 16.63 13.69 49.80
C PRO A 227 17.39 14.89 49.22
N ARG A 228 18.62 15.16 49.71
CA ARG A 228 19.48 16.24 49.20
C ARG A 228 19.89 16.02 47.75
N VAL A 229 20.27 14.80 47.38
CA VAL A 229 20.64 14.46 46.00
C VAL A 229 19.41 14.48 45.09
N ARG A 230 18.25 14.04 45.59
CA ARG A 230 16.99 14.10 44.84
C ARG A 230 16.57 15.54 44.53
N ALA A 231 16.77 16.47 45.46
CA ALA A 231 16.49 17.89 45.25
C ALA A 231 17.34 18.50 44.10
N LEU A 232 18.57 18.02 43.90
CA LEU A 232 19.42 18.45 42.77
C LEU A 232 18.88 17.99 41.41
N LEU A 233 18.02 16.97 41.39
CA LEU A 233 17.44 16.43 40.17
C LEU A 233 16.08 17.07 39.80
N GLU A 234 15.42 17.74 40.74
CA GLU A 234 14.13 18.39 40.54
C GLU A 234 14.10 19.40 39.38
N PRO A 235 15.13 20.24 39.14
CA PRO A 235 15.17 21.11 37.97
C PRO A 235 15.11 20.34 36.63
N GLN A 236 15.74 19.16 36.56
CA GLN A 236 15.73 18.32 35.36
C GLN A 236 14.33 17.74 35.12
N ASP A 237 13.66 17.30 36.19
CA ASP A 237 12.27 16.79 36.12
C ASP A 237 11.29 17.89 35.68
N ARG A 238 11.46 19.12 36.19
CA ARG A 238 10.66 20.27 35.77
C ARG A 238 10.90 20.64 34.30
N ALA A 239 12.15 20.60 33.84
CA ALA A 239 12.49 20.87 32.45
C ALA A 239 11.87 19.82 31.51
N LEU A 240 11.97 18.54 31.86
CA LEU A 240 11.34 17.46 31.10
C LEU A 240 9.81 17.62 31.06
N ALA A 241 9.17 17.89 32.20
CA ALA A 241 7.73 18.11 32.26
C ALA A 241 7.29 19.33 31.43
N ALA A 242 8.06 20.41 31.42
CA ALA A 242 7.79 21.57 30.58
C ALA A 242 7.89 21.24 29.08
N SER A 243 8.92 20.48 28.68
CA SER A 243 9.09 20.03 27.31
C SER A 243 7.94 19.11 26.86
N VAL A 244 7.52 18.15 27.70
CA VAL A 244 6.37 17.28 27.43
C VAL A 244 5.09 18.10 27.21
N ARG A 245 4.81 19.12 28.04
CA ARG A 245 3.66 20.00 27.85
C ARG A 245 3.73 20.78 26.54
N SER A 246 4.90 21.30 26.17
CA SER A 246 5.09 22.02 24.91
C SER A 246 4.84 21.12 23.70
N VAL A 247 5.39 19.90 23.68
CA VAL A 247 5.15 18.93 22.60
C VAL A 247 3.69 18.52 22.54
N THR A 248 3.05 18.30 23.68
CA THR A 248 1.60 17.99 23.74
C THR A 248 0.76 19.13 23.14
N GLY A 249 1.08 20.39 23.46
CA GLY A 249 0.40 21.54 22.86
C GLY A 249 0.59 21.64 21.35
N ARG A 250 1.78 21.30 20.82
CA ARG A 250 2.00 21.19 19.35
C ARG A 250 1.11 20.12 18.73
N ILE A 251 0.96 18.98 19.37
CA ILE A 251 0.09 17.89 18.89
C ILE A 251 -1.37 18.32 18.91
N GLU A 252 -1.83 18.99 19.97
CA GLU A 252 -3.20 19.52 20.08
C GLU A 252 -3.49 20.56 19.00
N ALA A 253 -2.50 21.39 18.64
CA ALA A 253 -2.61 22.32 17.52
C ALA A 253 -2.74 21.60 16.17
N LEU A 254 -1.97 20.51 15.95
CA LEU A 254 -2.12 19.66 14.76
C LEU A 254 -3.50 19.00 14.69
N GLU A 255 -4.01 18.49 15.82
CA GLU A 255 -5.35 17.91 15.90
C GLU A 255 -6.44 18.95 15.62
N ALA A 256 -6.27 20.19 16.10
CA ALA A 256 -7.18 21.29 15.79
C ALA A 256 -7.14 21.65 14.31
N TYR A 257 -5.96 21.63 13.69
CA TYR A 257 -5.83 21.85 12.24
C TYR A 257 -6.51 20.72 11.45
N ALA A 258 -6.32 19.47 11.85
CA ALA A 258 -7.00 18.32 11.25
C ALA A 258 -8.53 18.42 11.31
N ARG A 259 -9.09 18.88 12.45
CA ARG A 259 -10.54 19.14 12.54
C ARG A 259 -11.01 20.20 11.56
N ARG A 260 -10.27 21.31 11.43
CA ARG A 260 -10.59 22.38 10.46
C ARG A 260 -10.50 21.90 9.02
N ALA A 261 -9.54 21.03 8.69
CA ALA A 261 -9.46 20.40 7.37
C ALA A 261 -10.70 19.52 7.10
N GLY A 262 -11.20 18.81 8.10
CA GLY A 262 -12.47 18.07 8.02
C GLY A 262 -13.68 18.98 7.80
N GLU A 263 -13.78 20.09 8.53
CA GLU A 263 -14.84 21.10 8.32
C GLU A 263 -14.78 21.70 6.90
N ALA A 264 -13.57 21.91 6.37
CA ALA A 264 -13.37 22.35 4.99
C ALA A 264 -13.78 21.28 3.97
N ASP A 265 -13.58 20.00 4.25
CA ASP A 265 -14.05 18.88 3.42
C ASP A 265 -15.57 18.83 3.32
N ASP A 266 -16.26 19.07 4.44
CA ASP A 266 -17.73 19.10 4.48
C ASP A 266 -18.27 20.28 3.65
N ALA A 267 -17.69 21.48 3.82
CA ALA A 267 -18.04 22.66 3.04
C ALA A 267 -17.73 22.47 1.55
N TYR A 268 -16.59 21.85 1.22
CA TYR A 268 -16.24 21.53 -0.17
C TYR A 268 -17.25 20.56 -0.78
N HIS A 269 -17.65 19.53 -0.04
CA HIS A 269 -18.65 18.56 -0.49
C HIS A 269 -20.00 19.22 -0.79
N GLU A 270 -20.47 20.09 0.11
CA GLU A 270 -21.71 20.85 -0.10
C GLU A 270 -21.61 21.72 -1.35
N SER A 271 -20.49 22.42 -1.55
CA SER A 271 -20.24 23.20 -2.76
C SER A 271 -20.31 22.34 -4.03
N CYS A 272 -19.71 21.15 -4.04
CA CYS A 272 -19.80 20.23 -5.18
C CYS A 272 -21.23 19.77 -5.45
N VAL A 273 -22.01 19.47 -4.41
CA VAL A 273 -23.42 19.08 -4.55
C VAL A 273 -24.22 20.23 -5.16
N LEU A 274 -24.06 21.46 -4.63
CA LEU A 274 -24.74 22.66 -5.14
C LEU A 274 -24.41 22.94 -6.61
N GLN A 275 -23.15 22.74 -7.01
CA GLN A 275 -22.74 22.88 -8.42
C GLN A 275 -23.39 21.84 -9.34
N GLY A 276 -23.71 20.65 -8.84
CA GLY A 276 -24.39 19.59 -9.60
C GLY A 276 -25.92 19.73 -9.67
N LEU A 277 -26.54 20.52 -8.77
CA LEU A 277 -28.00 20.67 -8.72
C LEU A 277 -28.64 21.21 -10.00
N PRO A 278 -28.07 22.19 -10.74
CA PRO A 278 -28.68 22.69 -11.96
C PRO A 278 -28.89 21.60 -13.02
N GLU A 279 -27.91 20.73 -13.20
CA GLU A 279 -28.00 19.62 -14.17
C GLU A 279 -28.99 18.55 -13.71
N GLN A 280 -28.99 18.20 -12.42
CA GLN A 280 -29.98 17.27 -11.86
C GLN A 280 -31.40 17.81 -12.02
N ASN A 281 -31.61 19.09 -11.69
CA ASN A 281 -32.89 19.77 -11.84
C ASN A 281 -33.35 19.82 -13.30
N ALA A 282 -32.43 19.99 -14.27
CA ALA A 282 -32.77 19.90 -15.68
C ALA A 282 -33.31 18.51 -16.04
N ARG A 283 -32.62 17.43 -15.62
CA ARG A 283 -33.08 16.05 -15.84
C ARG A 283 -34.45 15.76 -15.20
N TYR A 284 -34.70 16.27 -13.99
CA TYR A 284 -36.03 16.14 -13.35
C TYR A 284 -37.11 16.91 -14.10
N ARG A 285 -36.81 18.11 -14.62
CA ARG A 285 -37.76 18.86 -15.45
C ARG A 285 -38.08 18.11 -16.75
N ASP A 286 -37.08 17.53 -17.40
CA ASP A 286 -37.26 16.73 -18.61
C ASP A 286 -38.12 15.49 -18.34
N LEU A 287 -37.90 14.80 -17.21
CA LEU A 287 -38.71 13.65 -16.78
C LEU A 287 -40.16 14.05 -16.48
N LEU A 288 -40.38 15.21 -15.83
CA LEU A 288 -41.73 15.73 -15.61
C LEU A 288 -42.42 16.06 -16.94
N ALA A 289 -41.70 16.68 -17.87
CA ALA A 289 -42.22 17.00 -19.19
C ALA A 289 -42.59 15.73 -19.98
N SER A 290 -41.77 14.67 -19.94
CA SER A 290 -42.07 13.40 -20.61
C SER A 290 -43.28 12.71 -19.99
N THR A 291 -43.41 12.73 -18.67
CA THR A 291 -44.54 12.11 -17.97
C THR A 291 -45.86 12.79 -18.31
N VAL A 292 -45.89 14.13 -18.36
CA VAL A 292 -47.07 14.87 -18.84
C VAL A 292 -47.39 14.52 -20.29
N GLY A 293 -46.36 14.37 -21.14
CA GLY A 293 -46.52 13.90 -22.51
C GLY A 293 -47.16 12.51 -22.59
N ASP A 294 -46.74 11.57 -21.75
CA ASP A 294 -47.28 10.21 -21.69
C ASP A 294 -48.74 10.18 -21.21
N GLU A 295 -49.10 11.02 -20.24
CA GLU A 295 -50.50 11.17 -19.79
C GLU A 295 -51.42 11.69 -20.90
N MET A 296 -50.93 12.68 -21.66
CA MET A 296 -51.65 13.22 -22.83
C MET A 296 -51.81 12.16 -23.92
N ALA A 297 -50.72 11.46 -24.28
CA ALA A 297 -50.78 10.37 -25.25
C ALA A 297 -51.73 9.25 -24.80
N GLY A 298 -51.75 8.92 -23.51
CA GLY A 298 -52.70 7.97 -22.93
C GLY A 298 -54.16 8.43 -23.06
N ALA A 299 -54.43 9.74 -22.95
CA ALA A 299 -55.76 10.31 -23.17
C ALA A 299 -56.18 10.22 -24.65
N GLU A 300 -55.28 10.54 -25.58
CA GLU A 300 -55.52 10.41 -27.02
C GLU A 300 -55.83 8.98 -27.43
N ILE A 301 -55.05 8.00 -26.94
CA ILE A 301 -55.26 6.57 -27.21
C ILE A 301 -56.64 6.12 -26.69
N ARG A 302 -57.07 6.59 -25.52
CA ARG A 302 -58.42 6.29 -25.00
C ARG A 302 -59.52 6.85 -25.91
N GLY A 303 -59.35 8.08 -26.40
CA GLY A 303 -60.26 8.69 -27.39
C GLY A 303 -60.33 7.87 -28.68
N MET A 304 -59.18 7.48 -29.25
CA MET A 304 -59.13 6.61 -30.44
C MET A 304 -59.81 5.25 -30.20
N ALA A 305 -59.66 4.68 -29.00
CA ALA A 305 -60.33 3.44 -28.64
C ALA A 305 -61.86 3.61 -28.50
N ASP A 306 -62.33 4.75 -28.00
CA ASP A 306 -63.75 5.09 -27.99
C ASP A 306 -64.31 5.26 -29.41
N ASP A 307 -63.60 5.96 -30.30
CA ASP A 307 -64.01 6.13 -31.69
C ASP A 307 -64.09 4.78 -32.42
N ALA A 308 -63.10 3.90 -32.22
CA ALA A 308 -63.12 2.55 -32.76
C ALA A 308 -64.32 1.73 -32.25
N ARG A 309 -64.69 1.85 -30.97
CA ARG A 309 -65.89 1.23 -30.39
C ARG A 309 -67.17 1.76 -31.03
N HIS A 310 -67.26 3.07 -31.26
CA HIS A 310 -68.42 3.67 -31.94
C HIS A 310 -68.55 3.17 -33.39
N ALA A 311 -67.43 3.10 -34.12
CA ALA A 311 -67.40 2.58 -35.48
C ALA A 311 -67.80 1.09 -35.54
N GLU A 312 -67.30 0.26 -34.61
CA GLU A 312 -67.67 -1.15 -34.48
C GLU A 312 -69.18 -1.33 -34.25
N ARG A 313 -69.75 -0.56 -33.32
CA ARG A 313 -71.20 -0.58 -33.03
C ARG A 313 -72.03 -0.17 -34.25
N ALA A 314 -71.67 0.93 -34.90
CA ALA A 314 -72.36 1.40 -36.10
C ALA A 314 -72.33 0.35 -37.23
N LEU A 315 -71.21 -0.36 -37.40
CA LEU A 315 -71.10 -1.44 -38.38
C LEU A 315 -71.96 -2.65 -37.99
N ARG A 316 -71.97 -3.06 -36.71
CA ARG A 316 -72.85 -4.13 -36.21
C ARG A 316 -74.33 -3.78 -36.37
N ASP A 317 -74.72 -2.54 -36.12
CA ASP A 317 -76.10 -2.09 -36.28
C ASP A 317 -76.52 -2.12 -37.75
N ARG A 318 -75.64 -1.70 -38.66
CA ARG A 318 -75.85 -1.84 -40.12
C ARG A 318 -76.01 -3.29 -40.54
N VAL A 319 -75.15 -4.19 -40.07
CA VAL A 319 -75.26 -5.63 -40.35
C VAL A 319 -76.57 -6.20 -39.80
N THR A 320 -76.94 -5.86 -38.57
CA THR A 320 -78.20 -6.30 -37.94
C THR A 320 -79.41 -5.78 -38.71
N SER A 321 -79.39 -4.52 -39.13
CA SER A 321 -80.43 -3.91 -39.95
C SER A 321 -80.55 -4.58 -41.31
N ALA A 322 -79.43 -4.92 -41.94
CA ALA A 322 -79.41 -5.65 -43.22
C ALA A 322 -79.96 -7.08 -43.06
N LEU A 323 -79.62 -7.76 -41.97
CA LEU A 323 -80.17 -9.09 -41.65
C LEU A 323 -81.68 -9.05 -41.39
N ARG A 324 -82.19 -8.06 -40.65
CA ARG A 324 -83.64 -7.87 -40.44
C ARG A 324 -84.36 -7.57 -41.75
N ALA A 325 -83.82 -6.67 -42.58
CA ALA A 325 -84.40 -6.38 -43.89
C ALA A 325 -84.43 -7.63 -44.81
N GLY A 326 -83.40 -8.50 -44.73
CA GLY A 326 -83.41 -9.80 -45.40
C GLY A 326 -84.45 -10.77 -44.83
N HIS A 327 -84.73 -10.71 -43.53
CA HIS A 327 -85.73 -11.55 -42.88
C HIS A 327 -87.17 -11.10 -43.17
N ASP A 328 -87.43 -9.79 -43.23
CA ASP A 328 -88.71 -9.23 -43.66
C ASP A 328 -89.01 -9.54 -45.14
N LEU A 329 -87.97 -9.73 -45.97
CA LEU A 329 -88.11 -10.22 -47.34
C LEU A 329 -88.38 -11.74 -47.43
N THR A 330 -88.28 -12.49 -46.32
CA THR A 330 -88.51 -13.95 -46.26
C THR A 330 -89.80 -14.37 -45.55
N LEU A 331 -90.70 -13.44 -45.21
CA LEU A 331 -92.08 -13.77 -44.77
C LEU A 331 -93.12 -13.03 -45.63
N PRO A 332 -93.79 -13.78 -46.52
CA PRO A 332 -95.11 -14.36 -46.25
C PRO A 332 -94.99 -15.90 -46.15
N GLY A 333 -95.58 -16.60 -45.18
CA GLY A 333 -96.86 -16.33 -44.54
C GLY A 333 -98.00 -16.95 -45.37
N GLU A 334 -98.01 -18.29 -45.42
CA GLU A 334 -98.97 -19.24 -46.04
C GLU A 334 -99.16 -19.21 -47.57
#